data_AF-W4MGJ1-F1
#
_entry.id   AF-W4MGJ1-F1
#
_cell.length_a   1.000
_cell.length_b   1.000
_cell.length_c   1.000
_cell.angle_alpha   90.00
_cell.angle_beta   90.00
_cell.angle_gamma   90.00
#
_symmetry.space_group_name_H-M   'P 1'
#
loop_
_entity.id
_entity.type
_entity.pdbx_description
1 polymer ?
#
loop_
_entity_poly.entity_id
_entity_poly.type
_entity_poly.pdbx_seq_one_letter_code
_entity_poly.pdbx_strand_id
1 'polypeptide(L)'
;MMASIPSHDLWDNPLGTDGFEFIEYTSPNATELAELFERLGFTAIARHRSKNVTLYRQGDINFILNAEPNSQAEHFSGIHGPSANAIAFRVKDSAKALNALVAGGAKPVESGAGPMELRIPAIEGIGGSLIYLVDRYGNQTHLRRRFSTDSRGGITAAWRWPHLCGSLDS
;
A
#
# COMPACT_ATOMS: atom_id res chain seq x y z
N MET A 1 -25.96 -8.10 -40.50
CA MET A 1 -25.66 -8.92 -39.32
C MET A 1 -25.06 -8.01 -38.26
N MET A 2 -25.81 -7.65 -37.22
CA MET A 2 -25.27 -6.93 -36.06
C MET A 2 -24.72 -7.98 -35.10
N ALA A 3 -23.42 -7.91 -34.78
CA ALA A 3 -22.82 -8.77 -33.77
C ALA A 3 -23.41 -8.40 -32.40
N SER A 4 -23.99 -9.37 -31.69
CA SER A 4 -24.44 -9.18 -30.32
C SER A 4 -23.22 -8.92 -29.43
N ILE A 5 -23.24 -7.81 -28.69
CA ILE A 5 -22.26 -7.56 -27.63
C ILE A 5 -22.48 -8.65 -26.56
N PRO A 6 -21.46 -9.45 -26.19
CA PRO A 6 -21.64 -10.46 -25.17
C PRO A 6 -22.02 -9.79 -23.85
N SER A 7 -23.13 -10.25 -23.26
CA SER A 7 -23.56 -9.82 -21.93
C SER A 7 -22.59 -10.41 -20.91
N HIS A 8 -21.57 -9.65 -20.52
CA HIS A 8 -20.80 -9.98 -19.34
C HIS A 8 -21.75 -9.85 -18.14
N ASP A 9 -21.92 -10.92 -17.37
CA ASP A 9 -22.56 -10.82 -16.06
C ASP A 9 -21.74 -9.83 -15.22
N LEU A 10 -22.40 -8.77 -14.75
CA LEU A 10 -21.78 -7.72 -13.92
C LEU A 10 -21.16 -8.26 -12.61
N TRP A 11 -21.49 -9.51 -12.28
CA TRP A 11 -21.07 -10.23 -11.08
C TRP A 11 -19.94 -11.23 -11.33
N ASP A 12 -19.48 -11.38 -12.58
CA ASP A 12 -18.34 -12.24 -12.87
C ASP A 12 -17.05 -11.63 -12.30
N ASN A 13 -16.33 -12.40 -11.48
CA ASN A 13 -15.08 -12.01 -10.86
C ASN A 13 -13.93 -12.90 -11.39
N PRO A 14 -13.51 -12.71 -12.65
CA PRO A 14 -12.54 -13.59 -13.31
C PRO A 14 -11.15 -13.52 -12.67
N LEU A 15 -10.83 -12.40 -12.03
CA LEU A 15 -9.57 -12.18 -11.32
C LEU A 15 -9.62 -12.68 -9.86
N GLY A 16 -10.80 -13.05 -9.37
CA GLY A 16 -11.00 -13.47 -7.99
C GLY A 16 -10.58 -12.42 -6.98
N THR A 17 -10.85 -11.14 -7.25
CA THR A 17 -10.53 -10.03 -6.34
C THR A 17 -11.35 -10.11 -5.06
N ASP A 18 -10.73 -9.78 -3.93
CA ASP A 18 -11.34 -9.83 -2.60
C ASP A 18 -11.02 -8.54 -1.82
N GLY A 19 -11.26 -7.40 -2.47
CA GLY A 19 -11.02 -6.07 -1.91
C GLY A 19 -9.54 -5.64 -1.90
N PHE A 20 -9.25 -4.66 -1.05
CA PHE A 20 -7.93 -4.02 -0.97
C PHE A 20 -7.10 -4.60 0.17
N GLU A 21 -5.80 -4.76 -0.09
CA GLU A 21 -4.83 -5.13 0.93
C GLU A 21 -4.17 -3.89 1.55
N PHE A 22 -3.70 -2.95 0.72
CA PHE A 22 -3.17 -1.67 1.16
C PHE A 22 -3.22 -0.62 0.04
N ILE A 23 -3.07 0.65 0.43
CA ILE A 23 -2.70 1.76 -0.45
C ILE A 23 -1.33 2.27 0.00
N GLU A 24 -0.43 2.46 -0.95
CA GLU A 24 0.89 3.04 -0.72
C GLU A 24 0.91 4.49 -1.18
N TYR A 25 1.41 5.34 -0.31
CA TYR A 25 1.54 6.76 -0.51
C TYR A 25 3.00 7.20 -0.39
N THR A 26 3.30 8.25 -1.12
CA THR A 26 4.60 8.90 -1.17
C THR A 26 4.42 10.42 -1.16
N SER A 27 5.43 11.14 -0.68
CA SER A 27 5.42 12.60 -0.64
C SER A 27 6.86 13.12 -0.57
N PRO A 28 7.19 14.24 -1.25
CA PRO A 28 8.45 14.95 -1.01
C PRO A 28 8.60 15.41 0.45
N ASN A 29 7.48 15.62 1.15
CA ASN A 29 7.43 15.83 2.59
C ASN A 29 6.60 14.72 3.27
N ALA A 30 7.28 13.64 3.66
CA ALA A 30 6.63 12.50 4.31
C ALA A 30 6.03 12.83 5.68
N THR A 31 6.58 13.82 6.39
CA THR A 31 6.11 14.21 7.73
C THR A 31 4.70 14.80 7.69
N GLU A 32 4.41 15.69 6.73
CA GLU A 32 3.06 16.25 6.56
C GLU A 32 2.01 15.18 6.27
N LEU A 33 2.38 14.18 5.47
CA LEU A 33 1.49 13.08 5.12
C LEU A 33 1.27 12.13 6.32
N ALA A 34 2.31 11.90 7.13
CA ALA A 34 2.18 11.18 8.39
C ALA A 34 1.21 11.89 9.36
N GLU A 35 1.36 13.20 9.54
CA GLU A 35 0.45 13.99 10.38
C GLU A 35 -0.99 13.94 9.87
N LEU A 36 -1.19 13.98 8.55
CA LEU A 36 -2.51 13.83 7.95
C LEU A 36 -3.12 12.46 8.27
N PHE A 37 -2.36 11.37 8.15
CA PHE A 37 -2.85 10.03 8.48
C PHE A 37 -3.28 9.92 9.94
N GLU A 38 -2.49 10.48 10.87
CA GLU A 38 -2.83 10.53 12.28
C GLU A 38 -4.12 11.33 12.53
N ARG A 39 -4.30 12.48 11.87
CA ARG A 39 -5.54 13.28 11.95
C ARG A 39 -6.76 12.56 11.37
N LEU A 40 -6.57 11.69 10.37
CA LEU A 40 -7.61 10.82 9.83
C LEU A 40 -7.93 9.62 10.74
N GLY A 41 -7.20 9.45 11.84
CA GLY A 41 -7.41 8.38 12.81
C GLY A 41 -6.66 7.08 12.50
N PHE A 42 -5.65 7.13 11.63
CA PHE A 42 -4.73 6.01 11.45
C PHE A 42 -3.64 6.02 12.53
N THR A 43 -3.18 4.83 12.91
CA THR A 43 -2.05 4.66 13.82
C THR A 43 -0.87 4.03 13.10
N ALA A 44 0.33 4.57 13.28
CA ALA A 44 1.56 3.90 12.84
C ALA A 44 1.78 2.63 13.67
N ILE A 45 1.49 1.46 13.10
CA ILE A 45 1.54 0.18 13.82
C ILE A 45 2.87 -0.55 13.65
N ALA A 46 3.63 -0.24 12.61
CA ALA A 46 4.87 -0.94 12.34
C ALA A 46 5.78 -0.21 11.34
N ARG A 47 7.07 -0.53 11.35
CA ARG A 47 8.06 -0.02 10.38
C ARG A 47 8.74 -1.16 9.63
N HIS A 48 9.11 -0.89 8.38
CA HIS A 48 9.90 -1.82 7.58
C HIS A 48 11.31 -1.95 8.17
N ARG A 49 11.87 -3.17 8.16
CA ARG A 49 13.14 -3.47 8.86
C ARG A 49 14.37 -2.77 8.28
N SER A 50 14.32 -2.42 6.99
CA SER A 50 15.50 -1.96 6.24
C SER A 50 15.21 -0.79 5.28
N LYS A 51 13.96 -0.35 5.21
CA LYS A 51 13.53 0.74 4.32
C LYS A 51 12.81 1.78 5.15
N ASN A 52 12.84 3.03 4.72
CA ASN A 52 12.09 4.14 5.31
C ASN A 52 10.61 4.06 4.91
N VAL A 53 9.94 3.03 5.43
CA VAL A 53 8.56 2.70 5.11
C VAL A 53 7.79 2.43 6.40
N THR A 54 6.66 3.10 6.58
CA THR A 54 5.82 2.99 7.78
C THR A 54 4.44 2.46 7.42
N LEU A 55 3.95 1.48 8.17
CA LEU A 55 2.60 0.94 8.05
C LEU A 55 1.67 1.64 9.04
N TYR A 56 0.63 2.24 8.50
CA TYR A 56 -0.48 2.86 9.21
C TYR A 56 -1.73 1.99 9.10
N ARG A 57 -2.51 1.92 10.17
CA ARG A 57 -3.76 1.15 10.19
C ARG A 57 -4.90 1.88 10.89
N GLN A 58 -6.09 1.74 10.33
CA GLN A 58 -7.38 2.11 10.93
C GLN A 58 -8.38 0.99 10.63
N GLY A 59 -8.78 0.23 11.66
CA GLY A 59 -9.55 -1.00 11.46
C GLY A 59 -8.83 -1.98 10.52
N ASP A 60 -9.49 -2.37 9.43
CA ASP A 60 -8.94 -3.28 8.41
C ASP A 60 -8.23 -2.55 7.25
N ILE A 61 -8.14 -1.23 7.30
CA ILE A 61 -7.52 -0.40 6.25
C ILE A 61 -6.03 -0.24 6.55
N ASN A 62 -5.20 -0.51 5.54
CA ASN A 62 -3.74 -0.37 5.62
C ASN A 62 -3.25 0.73 4.68
N PHE A 63 -2.56 1.72 5.23
CA PHE A 63 -1.79 2.69 4.47
C PHE A 63 -0.30 2.44 4.66
N ILE A 64 0.45 2.52 3.58
CA ILE A 64 1.91 2.47 3.60
C ILE A 64 2.40 3.87 3.26
N LEU A 65 3.22 4.46 4.12
CA LEU A 65 3.97 5.66 3.80
C LEU A 65 5.38 5.25 3.39
N ASN A 66 5.73 5.45 2.12
CA ASN A 66 7.05 5.16 1.60
C ASN A 66 7.84 6.46 1.40
N ALA A 67 8.92 6.59 2.17
CA ALA A 67 9.88 7.69 2.12
C ALA A 67 11.30 7.16 1.83
N GLU A 68 11.39 6.02 1.14
CA GLU A 68 12.65 5.38 0.76
C GLU A 68 13.31 6.16 -0.39
N PRO A 69 14.57 6.63 -0.24
CA PRO A 69 15.29 7.31 -1.31
C PRO A 69 15.68 6.34 -2.43
N ASN A 70 15.89 6.86 -3.63
CA ASN A 70 16.23 6.11 -4.85
C ASN A 70 15.22 4.98 -5.16
N SER A 71 13.95 5.21 -4.87
CA SER A 71 12.87 4.24 -5.05
C SER A 71 11.86 4.70 -6.10
N GLN A 72 11.01 3.78 -6.56
CA GLN A 72 9.86 4.14 -7.41
C GLN A 72 8.98 5.19 -6.72
N ALA A 73 8.80 5.10 -5.41
CA ALA A 73 7.98 6.04 -4.63
C ALA A 73 8.57 7.45 -4.63
N GLU A 74 9.89 7.60 -4.45
CA GLU A 74 10.55 8.91 -4.51
C GLU A 74 10.41 9.52 -5.92
N HIS A 75 10.71 8.74 -6.96
CA HIS A 75 10.59 9.21 -8.35
C HIS A 75 9.16 9.63 -8.70
N PHE A 76 8.17 8.83 -8.31
CA PHE A 76 6.75 9.12 -8.52
C PHE A 76 6.34 10.42 -7.83
N SER A 77 6.78 10.62 -6.58
CA SER A 77 6.48 11.85 -5.82
C SER A 77 7.13 13.10 -6.41
N GLY A 78 8.29 12.97 -7.05
CA GLY A 78 8.96 14.07 -7.74
C GLY A 78 8.18 14.57 -8.97
N ILE A 79 7.39 13.69 -9.59
CA ILE A 79 6.55 14.03 -10.75
C ILE A 79 5.14 14.47 -10.31
N HIS A 80 4.56 13.77 -9.34
CA HIS A 80 3.15 13.89 -9.00
C HIS A 80 2.86 14.63 -7.68
N GLY A 81 3.90 14.96 -6.89
CA GLY A 81 3.74 15.48 -5.54
C GLY A 81 3.23 14.41 -4.54
N PRO A 82 2.66 14.84 -3.39
CA PRO A 82 2.03 13.93 -2.43
C PRO A 82 0.90 13.14 -3.10
N SER A 83 1.03 11.83 -3.17
CA SER A 83 0.14 10.99 -3.98
C SER A 83 0.16 9.52 -3.58
N ALA A 84 -0.85 8.76 -4.03
CA ALA A 84 -0.84 7.30 -3.96
C ALA A 84 -0.04 6.76 -5.15
N ASN A 85 1.14 6.16 -4.89
CA ASN A 85 2.00 5.61 -5.94
C ASN A 85 1.74 4.12 -6.20
N ALA A 86 1.08 3.42 -5.28
CA ALA A 86 0.68 2.04 -5.50
C ALA A 86 -0.58 1.62 -4.74
N ILE A 87 -1.21 0.55 -5.22
CA ILE A 87 -2.36 -0.08 -4.59
C ILE A 87 -2.22 -1.60 -4.67
N ALA A 88 -2.69 -2.30 -3.64
CA ALA A 88 -2.69 -3.76 -3.62
C ALA A 88 -4.11 -4.31 -3.55
N PHE A 89 -4.43 -5.21 -4.47
CA PHE A 89 -5.66 -5.98 -4.44
C PHE A 89 -5.41 -7.37 -3.87
N ARG A 90 -6.32 -7.82 -3.02
CA ARG A 90 -6.40 -9.22 -2.64
C ARG A 90 -6.96 -10.00 -3.82
N VAL A 91 -6.35 -11.12 -4.14
CA VAL A 91 -6.80 -12.02 -5.20
C VAL A 91 -6.70 -13.47 -4.74
N LYS A 92 -7.55 -14.35 -5.27
CA LYS A 92 -7.50 -15.77 -4.91
C LYS A 92 -6.20 -16.46 -5.35
N ASP A 93 -5.66 -16.08 -6.50
CA ASP A 93 -4.44 -16.63 -7.10
C ASP A 93 -3.74 -15.53 -7.90
N SER A 94 -2.59 -15.06 -7.40
CA SER A 94 -1.88 -13.92 -7.98
C SER A 94 -1.27 -14.24 -9.34
N ALA A 95 -0.83 -15.48 -9.57
CA ALA A 95 -0.26 -15.91 -10.84
C ALA A 95 -1.34 -16.01 -11.92
N LYS A 96 -2.49 -16.61 -11.58
CA LYS A 96 -3.65 -16.67 -12.49
C LYS A 96 -4.16 -15.28 -12.84
N ALA A 97 -4.31 -14.41 -11.85
CA ALA A 97 -4.76 -13.03 -12.05
C ALA A 97 -3.78 -12.25 -12.95
N LEU A 98 -2.47 -12.36 -12.70
CA LEU A 98 -1.46 -11.72 -13.53
C LEU A 98 -1.53 -12.19 -14.98
N ASN A 99 -1.61 -13.51 -15.21
CA ASN A 99 -1.69 -14.07 -16.57
C ASN A 99 -2.92 -13.55 -17.32
N ALA A 100 -4.08 -13.48 -16.66
CA ALA A 100 -5.30 -12.95 -17.25
C ALA A 100 -5.17 -11.45 -17.58
N LEU A 101 -4.58 -10.66 -16.67
CA LEU A 101 -4.34 -9.22 -16.88
C LEU A 101 -3.37 -8.98 -18.04
N VAL A 102 -2.27 -9.72 -18.11
CA VAL A 102 -1.28 -9.62 -19.19
C VAL A 102 -1.90 -10.03 -20.52
N ALA A 103 -2.71 -11.09 -20.56
CA ALA A 103 -3.45 -11.48 -21.75
C ALA A 103 -4.45 -10.39 -22.20
N GLY A 104 -4.97 -9.62 -21.24
CA GLY A 104 -5.81 -8.43 -21.48
C GLY A 104 -5.04 -7.15 -21.82
N GLY A 105 -3.71 -7.20 -21.94
CA GLY A 105 -2.87 -6.05 -22.34
C GLY A 105 -2.25 -5.27 -21.17
N ALA A 106 -2.40 -5.72 -19.92
CA ALA A 106 -1.68 -5.12 -18.79
C ALA A 106 -0.18 -5.36 -18.92
N LYS A 107 0.62 -4.38 -18.50
CA LYS A 107 2.08 -4.47 -18.51
C LYS A 107 2.56 -5.01 -17.16
N PRO A 108 3.19 -6.19 -17.09
CA PRO A 108 3.75 -6.69 -15.85
C PRO A 108 4.96 -5.86 -15.44
N VAL A 109 5.13 -5.66 -14.14
CA VAL A 109 6.28 -4.95 -13.57
C VAL A 109 7.34 -5.97 -13.19
N GLU A 110 8.56 -5.77 -13.65
CA GLU A 110 9.69 -6.61 -13.24
C GLU A 110 9.94 -6.44 -11.75
N SER A 111 10.00 -7.55 -11.01
CA SER A 111 10.20 -7.49 -9.56
C SER A 111 11.61 -7.00 -9.24
N GLY A 112 11.75 -5.71 -8.93
CA GLY A 112 12.99 -5.11 -8.38
C GLY A 112 13.28 -5.50 -6.92
N ALA A 113 12.61 -6.53 -6.41
CA ALA A 113 12.72 -7.01 -5.05
C ALA A 113 14.11 -7.63 -4.82
N GLY A 114 14.88 -7.06 -3.89
CA GLY A 114 16.16 -7.61 -3.47
C GLY A 114 16.05 -9.02 -2.85
N PRO A 115 17.17 -9.72 -2.58
CA PRO A 115 17.20 -11.14 -2.22
C PRO A 115 16.40 -11.58 -0.97
N MET A 116 15.89 -10.64 -0.17
CA MET A 116 15.07 -10.87 1.03
C MET A 116 13.66 -10.28 0.92
N GLU A 117 13.30 -9.78 -0.27
CA GLU A 117 12.10 -9.04 -0.50
C GLU A 117 11.06 -9.93 -1.20
N LEU A 118 9.92 -10.12 -0.53
CA LEU A 118 8.78 -10.89 -1.06
C LEU A 118 8.39 -10.36 -2.44
N ARG A 119 8.54 -11.19 -3.49
CA ARG A 119 8.12 -10.89 -4.85
C ARG A 119 6.59 -10.96 -4.95
N ILE A 120 5.94 -9.82 -4.73
CA ILE A 120 4.50 -9.67 -4.97
C ILE A 120 4.34 -9.31 -6.45
N PRO A 121 3.57 -10.08 -7.24
CA PRO A 121 3.29 -9.74 -8.63
C PRO A 121 2.63 -8.37 -8.75
N ALA A 122 3.01 -7.61 -9.77
CA ALA A 122 2.44 -6.29 -10.02
C ALA A 122 2.30 -5.99 -11.52
N ILE A 123 1.39 -5.09 -11.84
CA ILE A 123 1.24 -4.47 -13.17
C ILE A 123 1.38 -2.95 -13.08
N GLU A 124 1.72 -2.32 -14.19
CA GLU A 124 1.74 -0.87 -14.33
C GLU A 124 0.30 -0.33 -14.34
N GLY A 125 0.01 0.57 -13.40
CA GLY A 125 -1.22 1.34 -13.32
C GLY A 125 -1.11 2.68 -14.04
N ILE A 126 -2.17 3.49 -13.91
CA ILE A 126 -2.24 4.81 -14.55
C ILE A 126 -1.15 5.72 -13.97
N GLY A 127 -0.47 6.47 -14.85
CA GLY A 127 0.54 7.45 -14.45
C GLY A 127 1.85 6.83 -13.92
N GLY A 128 2.10 5.54 -14.15
CA GLY A 128 3.29 4.85 -13.62
C GLY A 128 3.13 4.39 -12.17
N SER A 129 1.89 4.36 -11.66
CA SER A 129 1.56 3.73 -10.38
C SER A 129 1.71 2.21 -10.46
N LEU A 130 1.78 1.54 -9.33
CA LEU A 130 1.87 0.07 -9.28
C LEU A 130 0.57 -0.55 -8.75
N ILE A 131 0.13 -1.62 -9.38
CA ILE A 131 -1.01 -2.42 -8.90
C ILE A 131 -0.50 -3.81 -8.51
N TYR A 132 -0.45 -4.07 -7.21
CA TYR A 132 0.01 -5.33 -6.64
C TYR A 132 -1.13 -6.36 -6.54
N LEU A 133 -0.82 -7.63 -6.77
CA LEU A 133 -1.72 -8.76 -6.66
C LEU A 133 -1.29 -9.64 -5.47
N VAL A 134 -2.09 -9.66 -4.41
CA VAL A 134 -1.78 -10.34 -3.16
C VAL A 134 -2.70 -11.53 -2.93
N ASP A 135 -2.15 -12.74 -2.91
CA ASP A 135 -2.91 -13.98 -2.64
C ASP A 135 -2.67 -14.58 -1.25
N ARG A 136 -1.75 -13.99 -0.46
CA ARG A 136 -1.52 -14.35 0.94
C ARG A 136 -1.89 -13.19 1.87
N TYR A 137 -3.13 -13.21 2.34
CA TYR A 137 -3.72 -12.24 3.27
C TYR A 137 -4.42 -12.95 4.44
N GLY A 138 -4.99 -12.22 5.40
CA GLY A 138 -5.54 -12.78 6.64
C GLY A 138 -4.44 -13.27 7.59
N ASN A 139 -4.57 -14.46 8.18
CA ASN A 139 -3.55 -15.06 9.07
C ASN A 139 -2.19 -15.33 8.40
N GLN A 140 -2.09 -15.13 7.09
CA GLN A 140 -0.88 -15.32 6.28
C GLN A 140 -0.30 -14.03 5.67
N THR A 141 -0.68 -12.86 6.18
CA THR A 141 -0.35 -11.56 5.57
C THR A 141 1.15 -11.32 5.35
N HIS A 142 1.52 -10.85 4.16
CA HIS A 142 2.88 -10.37 3.87
C HIS A 142 3.30 -9.16 4.72
N LEU A 143 2.34 -8.31 5.11
CA LEU A 143 2.55 -7.20 6.04
C LEU A 143 3.19 -7.69 7.36
N ARG A 144 2.74 -8.83 7.89
CA ARG A 144 3.26 -9.36 9.17
C ARG A 144 4.71 -9.85 9.10
N ARG A 145 5.22 -10.22 7.92
CA ARG A 145 6.60 -10.72 7.76
C ARG A 145 7.64 -9.60 7.62
N ARG A 146 7.26 -8.46 7.06
CA ARG A 146 8.20 -7.37 6.72
C ARG A 146 8.28 -6.27 7.77
N PHE A 147 7.22 -6.08 8.53
CA PHE A 147 7.13 -5.00 9.49
C PHE A 147 7.43 -5.53 10.91
N SER A 148 8.32 -4.86 11.65
CA SER A 148 8.46 -5.10 13.09
C SER A 148 7.41 -4.29 13.82
N THR A 149 6.56 -4.97 14.60
CA THR A 149 5.69 -4.32 15.59
C THR A 149 6.57 -3.62 16.63
N ASP A 150 6.29 -2.35 16.92
CA ASP A 150 6.76 -1.79 18.19
C ASP A 150 6.10 -2.61 19.31
N SER A 151 6.91 -3.13 20.22
CA SER A 151 6.51 -3.87 21.41
C SER A 151 5.59 -3.09 22.38
N ARG A 152 5.26 -1.84 22.07
CA ARG A 152 4.37 -1.00 22.86
C ARG A 152 3.04 -0.83 22.13
N GLY A 153 2.13 -1.76 22.33
CA GLY A 153 0.69 -1.58 22.06
C GLY A 153 0.03 -0.50 22.94
N GLY A 154 0.74 0.60 23.16
CA GLY A 154 0.39 1.72 24.02
C GLY A 154 1.15 2.94 23.54
N ILE A 155 0.43 4.04 23.43
CA ILE A 155 0.88 5.37 23.03
C ILE A 155 2.20 5.67 23.75
N THR A 156 3.30 5.78 23.00
CA THR A 156 4.47 6.51 23.48
C THR A 156 4.71 7.68 22.57
N ALA A 157 4.19 8.82 23.05
CA ALA A 157 4.72 10.13 22.76
C ALA A 157 6.25 10.09 22.84
N ALA A 158 6.89 10.13 21.67
CA ALA A 158 8.31 10.41 21.53
C ALA A 158 8.51 11.46 20.44
N TRP A 159 7.66 12.49 20.46
CA TRP A 159 8.02 13.82 20.00
C TRP A 159 7.77 14.76 21.17
N ARG A 160 8.87 15.07 21.86
CA ARG A 160 8.93 16.10 22.89
C ARG A 160 8.67 17.42 22.17
N TRP A 161 7.45 17.92 22.22
CA TRP A 161 7.15 19.32 21.92
C TRP A 161 7.77 20.18 23.03
N PRO A 162 8.76 21.04 22.76
CA PRO A 162 9.02 22.16 23.65
C PRO A 162 7.93 23.19 23.38
N HIS A 163 7.13 23.48 24.40
CA HIS A 163 6.10 24.54 24.44
C HIS A 163 4.73 24.16 23.87
N LEU A 164 3.89 23.56 24.72
CA LEU A 164 2.47 23.91 24.88
C LEU A 164 1.91 23.06 26.03
N CYS A 165 2.21 23.49 27.26
CA CYS A 165 1.46 23.10 28.44
C CYS A 165 0.66 24.33 28.86
N GLY A 166 -0.65 24.25 28.69
CA GLY A 166 -1.61 25.26 29.11
C GLY A 166 -2.94 24.57 29.31
N SER A 167 -3.10 24.00 30.50
CA SER A 167 -4.33 23.73 31.25
C SER A 167 -5.64 23.53 30.47
N LEU A 168 -6.37 22.48 30.81
CA LEU A 168 -7.65 22.63 31.53
C LEU A 168 -8.16 21.24 31.95
N ASP A 169 -8.00 20.96 33.25
CA ASP A 169 -8.93 20.11 33.99
C ASP A 169 -10.23 20.91 34.18
N SER A 170 -11.36 20.33 33.78
CA SER A 170 -12.70 20.47 34.39
C SER A 170 -13.66 19.45 33.76
#